data_AF-A0A9E7AEH6-F1
#
_entry.id   AF-A0A9E7AEH6-F1
#
_cell.length_a   1.000
_cell.length_b   1.000
_cell.length_c   1.000
_cell.angle_alpha   90.00
_cell.angle_beta   90.00
_cell.angle_gamma   90.00
#
_symmetry.space_group_name_H-M   'P 1'
#
loop_
_entity.id
_entity.type
_entity.pdbx_description
1 polymer ?
#
loop_
_entity_poly.entity_id
_entity_poly.type
_entity_poly.pdbx_seq_one_letter_code
_entity_poly.pdbx_strand_id
1 'polypeptide(L)' 'MKLEKAEALRGEGMSTAQACRVLGISEATLCRWRQRYGSMSRSEAKELRELREQNARLKQLLGQAELEKAALRELAEGNF' A
#
# COMPACT_ATOMS: atom_id res chain seq x y z
N MET A 1 6.62 7.30 -8.79
CA MET A 1 7.75 6.33 -8.79
C MET A 1 8.50 6.35 -10.12
N LYS A 2 9.76 5.89 -10.15
CA LYS A 2 10.58 5.87 -11.38
C LYS A 2 9.96 5.01 -12.52
N LEU A 3 9.15 3.99 -12.19
CA LEU A 3 8.36 3.22 -13.18
C LEU A 3 7.40 4.11 -13.98
N GLU A 4 6.69 5.02 -13.31
CA GLU A 4 5.71 5.91 -13.95
C GLU A 4 6.38 6.92 -14.87
N LYS A 5 7.52 7.47 -14.44
CA LYS A 5 8.31 8.37 -15.30
C LYS A 5 8.82 7.62 -16.53
N ALA A 6 9.19 6.34 -16.40
CA ALA A 6 9.61 5.52 -17.53
C ALA A 6 8.45 5.25 -18.50
N GLU A 7 7.24 5.05 -18.00
CA GLU A 7 6.05 4.83 -18.82
C GLU A 7 5.55 6.11 -19.49
N ALA A 8 5.62 7.26 -18.80
CA ALA A 8 5.33 8.57 -19.38
C ALA A 8 6.29 8.90 -20.55
N LEU A 9 7.60 8.75 -20.35
CA LEU A 9 8.60 8.96 -21.40
C LEU A 9 8.37 8.02 -22.60
N ARG A 10 7.93 6.78 -22.36
CA ARG A 10 7.55 5.84 -23.43
C ARG A 10 6.26 6.27 -24.14
N GLY A 11 5.30 6.84 -23.42
CA GLY A 11 4.08 7.41 -24.00
C GLY A 11 4.35 8.64 -24.87
N GLU A 12 5.41 9.37 -24.58
CA GLU A 12 5.94 10.49 -25.39
C GLU A 12 6.73 10.02 -26.63
N GLY A 13 6.82 8.70 -26.87
CA GLY A 13 7.47 8.12 -28.05
C GLY A 13 8.93 7.72 -27.84
N MET A 14 9.50 7.86 -26.63
CA MET A 14 10.85 7.37 -26.37
C MET A 14 10.92 5.84 -26.35
N SER A 15 12.01 5.29 -26.89
CA SER A 15 12.33 3.87 -26.73
C SER A 15 12.62 3.53 -25.25
N THR A 16 12.41 2.27 -24.89
CA THR A 16 12.69 1.76 -23.53
C THR A 16 14.14 2.04 -23.10
N ALA A 17 15.09 1.91 -24.02
CA ALA A 17 16.51 2.20 -23.80
C ALA A 17 16.75 3.68 -23.47
N GLN A 18 16.11 4.60 -24.19
CA GLN A 18 16.22 6.04 -23.95
C GLN A 18 15.62 6.42 -22.59
N ALA A 19 14.42 5.92 -22.28
CA ALA A 19 13.79 6.15 -20.99
C ALA A 19 14.65 5.62 -19.83
N CYS A 20 15.30 4.45 -20.00
CA CYS A 20 16.21 3.88 -19.02
C CYS A 20 17.46 4.75 -18.81
N ARG A 21 18.05 5.30 -19.90
CA ARG A 21 19.19 6.23 -19.81
C ARG A 21 18.82 7.53 -19.08
N VAL A 22 17.69 8.14 -19.43
CA VAL A 22 17.20 9.38 -18.78
C VAL A 22 16.98 9.16 -17.29
N LEU A 23 16.49 7.99 -16.89
CA LEU A 23 16.18 7.67 -15.50
C LEU A 23 17.35 7.07 -14.71
N GLY A 24 18.49 6.85 -15.36
CA GLY A 24 19.68 6.24 -14.76
C GLY A 24 19.43 4.82 -14.24
N ILE A 25 18.63 4.03 -14.97
CA ILE A 25 18.30 2.64 -14.61
C ILE A 25 18.62 1.69 -15.77
N SER A 26 18.81 0.41 -15.49
CA SER A 26 18.89 -0.62 -16.53
C SER A 26 17.51 -1.09 -16.97
N GLU A 27 17.40 -1.57 -18.21
CA GLU A 27 16.17 -2.16 -18.74
C GLU A 27 15.70 -3.37 -17.91
N ALA A 28 16.63 -4.16 -17.38
CA ALA A 28 16.34 -5.25 -16.46
C ALA A 28 15.63 -4.77 -15.18
N THR A 29 16.04 -3.62 -14.65
CA THR A 29 15.37 -3.01 -13.48
C THR A 29 13.97 -2.52 -13.84
N LEU A 30 13.80 -1.89 -15.00
CA LEU A 30 12.48 -1.47 -15.46
C LEU A 30 11.54 -2.65 -15.69
N CYS A 31 12.04 -3.75 -16.28
CA CYS A 31 11.27 -4.97 -16.48
C CYS A 31 10.83 -5.59 -15.15
N ARG A 32 11.74 -5.72 -14.17
CA ARG A 32 11.40 -6.20 -12.81
C ARG A 32 10.34 -5.33 -12.14
N TRP A 33 10.42 -4.02 -12.28
CA TRP A 33 9.40 -3.12 -11.72
C TRP A 33 8.06 -3.29 -12.43
N ARG A 34 8.03 -3.45 -13.74
CA ARG A 34 6.79 -3.72 -14.48
C ARG A 34 6.18 -5.07 -14.07
N GLN A 35 6.99 -6.10 -13.84
CA GLN A 35 6.50 -7.38 -13.37
C GLN A 35 5.94 -7.29 -11.93
N ARG A 36 6.57 -6.50 -11.06
CA ARG A 36 6.20 -6.41 -9.64
C ARG A 36 5.09 -5.39 -9.36
N TYR A 37 5.00 -4.34 -10.17
CA TYR A 37 4.14 -3.19 -9.92
C TYR A 37 3.29 -2.80 -11.13
N GLY A 38 3.53 -3.36 -12.31
CA GLY A 38 2.81 -3.01 -13.54
C GLY A 38 1.38 -3.56 -13.61
N SER A 39 1.03 -4.53 -12.76
CA SER A 39 -0.36 -4.99 -12.59
C SER A 39 -1.11 -4.28 -11.47
N MET A 40 -0.45 -3.39 -10.71
CA MET A 40 -1.09 -2.68 -9.60
C MET A 40 -1.22 -1.21 -9.98
N SER A 41 -2.43 -0.81 -10.34
CA SER A 41 -2.74 0.57 -10.65
C SER A 41 -2.50 1.46 -9.42
N ARG A 42 -2.18 2.74 -9.66
CA ARG A 42 -1.93 3.72 -8.59
C ARG A 42 -3.12 3.85 -7.63
N SER A 43 -4.33 3.69 -8.16
CA SER A 43 -5.59 3.64 -7.40
C SER A 43 -5.62 2.44 -6.46
N GLU A 44 -5.32 1.24 -6.95
CA GLU A 44 -5.32 0.02 -6.13
C GLU A 44 -4.26 0.08 -5.03
N ALA A 45 -3.07 0.62 -5.32
CA ALA A 45 -2.03 0.79 -4.31
C ALA A 45 -2.43 1.79 -3.22
N LYS A 46 -3.14 2.86 -3.58
CA LYS A 46 -3.65 3.86 -2.65
C LYS A 46 -4.78 3.30 -1.79
N GLU A 47 -5.75 2.65 -2.42
CA GLU A 47 -6.88 1.99 -1.77
C GLU A 47 -6.41 0.90 -0.80
N LEU A 48 -5.44 0.08 -1.20
CA LEU A 48 -4.85 -0.93 -0.32
C LEU A 48 -4.19 -0.32 0.92
N ARG A 49 -3.54 0.85 0.77
CA ARG A 49 -2.92 1.54 1.90
C ARG A 49 -3.97 2.10 2.85
N GLU A 50 -5.01 2.74 2.31
CA GLU A 50 -6.14 3.28 3.09
C GLU A 50 -6.87 2.17 3.83
N LEU A 51 -7.18 1.05 3.15
CA LEU A 51 -7.80 -0.13 3.77
C LEU A 51 -6.95 -0.71 4.89
N ARG A 52 -5.62 -0.77 4.73
CA ARG A 52 -4.72 -1.24 5.79
C ARG A 52 -4.73 -0.32 7.01
N GLU A 53 -4.73 0.99 6.80
CA GLU A 53 -4.78 1.97 7.88
C GLU A 53 -6.12 1.92 8.63
N GLN A 54 -7.22 1.84 7.89
CA GLN A 54 -8.56 1.66 8.46
C GLN A 54 -8.66 0.35 9.26
N ASN A 55 -8.14 -0.76 8.73
CA ASN A 55 -8.16 -2.05 9.42
C ASN A 55 -7.35 -2.01 10.72
N ALA A 56 -6.19 -1.35 10.73
CA ALA A 56 -5.38 -1.17 11.93
C ALA A 56 -6.13 -0.37 13.00
N ARG A 57 -6.75 0.75 12.61
CA ARG A 57 -7.56 1.58 13.52
C ARG A 57 -8.76 0.80 14.07
N LEU A 58 -9.48 0.07 13.22
CA LEU A 58 -10.63 -0.75 13.64
C LEU A 58 -10.23 -1.84 14.64
N LYS A 59 -9.10 -2.52 14.40
CA LYS A 59 -8.58 -3.53 15.34
C LYS A 59 -8.24 -2.92 16.70
N GLN A 60 -7.63 -1.74 16.72
CA GLN A 60 -7.33 -1.06 17.98
C GLN A 60 -8.61 -0.70 18.75
N LEU A 61 -9.60 -0.10 18.07
CA LEU A 61 -10.87 0.28 18.69
C LEU A 61 -11.65 -0.96 19.20
N LEU A 62 -11.64 -2.04 18.44
CA LEU A 62 -12.27 -3.30 18.86
C LEU A 62 -11.62 -3.86 20.12
N GLY A 63 -10.28 -3.84 20.19
CA GLY A 63 -9.55 -4.28 21.38
C GLY A 63 -9.90 -3.44 22.62
N GLN A 64 -9.98 -2.12 22.46
CA GLN A 64 -10.40 -1.22 23.55
C GLN A 64 -11.83 -1.52 24.01
N ALA A 65 -12.77 -1.67 23.07
CA ALA A 65 -14.16 -1.97 23.39
C ALA A 65 -14.34 -3.32 24.10
N GLU A 66 -13.62 -4.37 23.68
CA GLU A 66 -13.68 -5.67 24.35
C GLU A 66 -13.05 -5.62 25.75
N LEU A 67 -12.00 -4.82 25.97
CA LEU A 67 -11.44 -4.60 27.31
C LEU A 67 -12.43 -3.88 28.23
N GLU A 68 -13.07 -2.80 27.76
CA GLU A 68 -14.10 -2.08 28.51
C GLU A 68 -15.27 -2.99 28.88
N LYS A 69 -15.74 -3.79 27.92
CA LYS A 69 -16.80 -4.78 28.13
C LYS A 69 -16.41 -5.86 29.12
N ALA A 70 -15.15 -6.33 29.10
CA ALA A 70 -14.66 -7.29 30.10
C ALA A 70 -14.68 -6.68 31.50
N ALA A 71 -14.15 -5.46 31.67
CA ALA A 71 -14.16 -4.76 32.94
C ALA A 71 -15.59 -4.52 33.46
N LEU A 72 -16.53 -4.14 32.59
CA LEU A 72 -17.93 -3.96 32.96
C LEU A 72 -18.60 -5.27 33.39
N ARG A 73 -18.23 -6.40 32.76
CA ARG A 73 -18.72 -7.73 33.16
C ARG A 73 -18.18 -8.14 34.53
N GLU A 74 -16.88 -7.97 34.77
CA GLU A 74 -16.27 -8.25 36.08
C GLU A 74 -16.93 -7.41 37.19
N LEU A 75 -17.19 -6.12 36.92
CA LEU A 75 -17.91 -5.25 37.84
C LEU A 75 -19.34 -5.73 38.12
N ALA A 76 -20.05 -6.21 37.10
CA ALA A 76 -21.41 -6.72 37.22
C ALA A 76 -21.49 -8.09 37.91
N GLU A 77 -20.46 -8.92 37.78
CA GLU A 77 -20.37 -10.23 38.45
C GLU A 77 -20.03 -10.11 39.94
N GLY A 78 -19.59 -8.94 40.42
CA GLY A 78 -19.49 -8.64 41.84
C GLY A 78 -18.35 -9.36 42.56
N ASN A 79 -17.26 -9.68 41.87
CA ASN A 79 -16.07 -10.31 42.47
C ASN A 79 -15.17 -9.29 43.21
N PHE A 80 -15.71 -8.58 44.21
CA PHE A 80 -14.98 -7.72 45.15
C PHE A 80 -15.39 -7.98 46.60
#